data_AF-A0A2N2PXK4-F1
#
_entry.id   AF-A0A2N2PXK4-F1
#
_cell.length_a   1.000
_cell.length_b   1.000
_cell.length_c   1.000
_cell.angle_alpha   90.00
_cell.angle_beta   90.00
_cell.angle_gamma   90.00
#
_symmetry.space_group_name_H-M   'P 1'
#
loop_
_entity.id
_entity.type
_entity.pdbx_description
1 polymer ?
#
loop_
_entity_poly.entity_id
_entity_poly.type
_entity_poly.pdbx_seq_one_letter_code
_entity_poly.pdbx_strand_id
1 'polypeptide(L)'
;MAYVPLHEKFPEIAEKETRSFTALNSPDLPKDDYGLIEAYCDEPDCDCRRVFFNVLSRKQRKVVAVIAYGWASRKYYGEWLGFDDPNAIAELQGPALNTTSHQSRLAPALLQMVTEILKDKRYVDRLKRHYAMFKEVIAAEADAEAAQGRRPAGPMPAQSIARNAPCPCGSGKKYKYCCGRSR
;
A
#
# COMPACT_ATOMS: atom_id res chain seq x y z
N MET A 1 -3.65 -3.33 -5.87
CA MET A 1 -3.14 -2.12 -5.20
C MET A 1 -3.97 -1.79 -3.98
N ALA A 2 -3.52 -2.31 -2.84
CA ALA A 2 -3.97 -1.79 -1.56
C ALA A 2 -3.23 -0.47 -1.29
N TYR A 3 -3.83 0.38 -0.46
CA TYR A 3 -3.24 1.63 -0.04
C TYR A 3 -3.35 1.71 1.47
N VAL A 4 -2.23 1.97 2.13
CA VAL A 4 -2.13 2.01 3.58
C VAL A 4 -1.91 3.47 4.02
N PRO A 5 -2.66 3.96 5.02
CA PRO A 5 -2.47 5.29 5.57
C PRO A 5 -1.05 5.54 6.09
N LEU A 6 -0.51 6.73 5.82
CA LEU A 6 0.83 7.15 6.25
C LEU A 6 1.02 7.00 7.77
N HIS A 7 -0.02 7.29 8.56
CA HIS A 7 0.04 7.25 10.02
C HIS A 7 0.24 5.85 10.59
N GLU A 8 -0.01 4.78 9.84
CA GLU A 8 0.27 3.41 10.28
C GLU A 8 1.78 3.12 10.34
N LYS A 9 2.57 3.76 9.46
CA LYS A 9 4.02 3.60 9.41
C LYS A 9 4.76 4.77 10.09
N PHE A 10 4.19 5.98 10.02
CA PHE A 10 4.81 7.21 10.52
C PHE A 10 3.81 8.06 11.32
N PRO A 11 3.37 7.61 12.51
CA PRO A 11 2.35 8.30 13.30
C PRO A 11 2.74 9.73 13.68
N GLU A 12 3.98 9.98 14.09
CA GLU A 12 4.44 11.32 14.49
C GLU A 12 4.51 12.31 13.32
N ILE A 13 4.89 11.83 12.13
CA ILE A 13 4.94 12.66 10.93
C ILE A 13 3.52 12.97 10.48
N ALA A 14 2.64 11.97 10.48
CA ALA A 14 1.24 12.17 10.15
C ALA A 14 0.58 13.18 11.11
N GLU A 15 0.85 13.10 12.42
CA GLU A 15 0.31 14.06 13.40
C GLU A 15 0.77 15.50 13.11
N LYS A 16 2.05 15.70 12.77
CA LYS A 16 2.63 17.03 12.56
C LYS A 16 2.33 17.63 11.19
N GLU A 17 2.21 16.78 10.16
CA GLU A 17 2.28 17.24 8.76
C GLU A 17 1.02 16.98 7.92
N THR A 18 0.05 16.21 8.45
CA THR A 18 -1.25 16.02 7.80
C THR A 18 -1.90 17.38 7.53
N ARG A 19 -2.22 17.63 6.26
CA ARG A 19 -2.89 18.86 5.87
C ARG A 19 -4.37 18.81 6.26
N SER A 20 -4.86 19.89 6.84
CA SER A 20 -6.30 20.13 7.00
C SER A 20 -6.69 21.48 6.41
N PHE A 21 -7.99 21.66 6.17
CA PHE A 21 -8.57 22.95 5.83
C PHE A 21 -9.97 23.08 6.43
N THR A 22 -10.38 24.32 6.70
CA THR A 22 -11.71 24.63 7.24
C THR A 22 -12.58 25.21 6.13
N ALA A 23 -13.74 24.60 5.87
CA ALA A 23 -14.76 25.21 5.03
C ALA A 23 -15.62 26.14 5.88
N LEU A 24 -15.48 27.46 5.74
CA LEU A 24 -16.29 28.42 6.51
C LEU A 24 -17.44 29.02 5.70
N ASN A 25 -17.19 29.35 4.43
CA ASN A 25 -18.11 30.08 3.54
C ASN A 25 -18.24 29.40 2.16
N SER A 26 -18.18 28.08 2.12
CA SER A 26 -18.41 27.35 0.87
C SER A 26 -19.92 27.15 0.66
N PRO A 27 -20.47 27.44 -0.53
CA PRO A 27 -21.88 27.16 -0.81
C PRO A 27 -22.17 25.65 -0.80
N ASP A 28 -21.19 24.84 -1.19
CA ASP A 28 -21.37 23.39 -1.42
C ASP A 28 -20.78 22.51 -0.31
N LEU A 29 -20.02 23.08 0.63
CA LEU A 29 -19.48 22.38 1.79
C LEU A 29 -20.05 22.92 3.10
N PRO A 30 -20.56 22.05 3.99
CA PRO A 30 -20.98 22.48 5.31
C PRO A 30 -19.78 23.00 6.11
N LYS A 31 -20.07 23.90 7.07
CA LYS A 31 -19.08 24.41 8.01
C LYS A 31 -18.43 23.26 8.78
N ASP A 32 -17.17 22.94 8.48
CA ASP A 32 -16.44 21.81 9.06
C ASP A 32 -14.93 21.95 8.82
N ASP A 33 -14.16 21.15 9.55
CA ASP A 33 -12.74 20.91 9.29
C ASP A 33 -12.58 19.59 8.54
N TYR A 34 -11.82 19.61 7.46
CA TYR A 34 -11.52 18.43 6.65
C TYR A 34 -10.02 18.12 6.72
N GLY A 35 -9.69 16.90 7.12
CA GLY A 35 -8.31 16.38 7.13
C GLY A 35 -8.02 15.58 5.87
N LEU A 36 -6.85 15.77 5.27
CA LEU A 36 -6.36 15.01 4.12
C LEU A 36 -5.49 13.86 4.63
N ILE A 37 -6.11 12.74 5.01
CA ILE A 37 -5.36 11.59 5.51
C ILE A 37 -4.69 10.90 4.32
N GLU A 38 -3.38 11.02 4.24
CA GLU A 38 -2.54 10.45 3.18
C GLU A 38 -2.49 8.92 3.29
N ALA A 39 -2.62 8.23 2.16
CA ALA A 39 -2.43 6.80 2.01
C ALA A 39 -1.61 6.49 0.74
N TYR A 40 -0.76 5.47 0.84
CA TYR A 40 0.25 5.13 -0.17
C TYR A 40 0.23 3.64 -0.51
N CYS A 41 0.73 3.30 -1.70
CA CYS A 41 0.82 1.92 -2.18
C CYS A 41 1.78 1.11 -1.31
N ASP A 42 1.33 -0.06 -0.85
CA ASP A 42 2.09 -1.00 -0.02
C ASP A 42 2.72 -2.16 -0.81
N GLU A 43 2.57 -2.18 -2.14
CA GLU A 43 3.24 -3.17 -2.99
C GLU A 43 4.74 -2.83 -3.10
N PRO A 44 5.69 -3.70 -2.68
CA PRO A 44 7.11 -3.38 -2.61
C PRO A 44 7.70 -2.90 -3.94
N ASP A 45 7.40 -3.60 -5.03
CA ASP A 45 7.97 -3.34 -6.36
C ASP A 45 7.25 -2.23 -7.14
N CYS A 46 6.29 -1.53 -6.52
CA CYS A 46 5.45 -0.53 -7.20
C CYS A 46 5.93 0.91 -6.95
N ASP A 47 6.40 1.60 -7.99
CA ASP A 47 6.73 3.05 -8.00
C ASP A 47 5.56 3.89 -8.55
N CYS A 48 4.32 3.67 -8.12
CA CYS A 48 3.17 4.36 -8.72
C CYS A 48 3.19 5.90 -8.62
N ARG A 49 4.00 6.52 -7.75
CA ARG A 49 4.12 7.98 -7.57
C ARG A 49 2.79 8.70 -7.36
N ARG A 50 1.93 8.08 -6.53
CA ARG A 50 0.58 8.55 -6.23
C ARG A 50 0.33 8.60 -4.73
N VAL A 51 -0.57 9.50 -4.34
CA VAL A 51 -1.15 9.60 -3.01
C VAL A 51 -2.66 9.50 -3.11
N PHE A 52 -3.26 8.86 -2.11
CA PHE A 52 -4.71 8.84 -1.90
C PHE A 52 -5.02 9.66 -0.66
N PHE A 53 -5.89 10.65 -0.79
CA PHE A 53 -6.41 11.43 0.33
C PHE A 53 -7.75 10.84 0.77
N ASN A 54 -7.75 10.18 1.92
CA ASN A 54 -8.96 9.87 2.64
C ASN A 54 -9.43 11.14 3.35
N VAL A 55 -10.33 11.88 2.70
CA VAL A 55 -10.80 13.18 3.21
C VAL A 55 -11.74 12.94 4.39
N LEU A 56 -11.24 13.21 5.59
CA LEU A 56 -11.93 12.98 6.85
C LEU A 56 -12.68 14.24 7.27
N SER A 57 -14.00 14.15 7.45
CA SER A 57 -14.80 15.22 8.08
C SER A 57 -14.68 15.12 9.59
N ARG A 58 -14.30 16.22 10.25
CA ARG A 58 -14.17 16.27 11.71
C ARG A 58 -15.53 16.13 12.41
N LYS A 59 -16.56 16.85 11.95
CA LYS A 59 -17.90 16.75 12.53
C LYS A 59 -18.56 15.40 12.30
N GLN A 60 -18.44 14.83 11.09
CA GLN A 60 -19.05 13.53 10.77
C GLN A 60 -18.21 12.35 11.23
N ARG A 61 -16.95 12.57 11.62
CA ARG A 61 -15.99 11.55 12.08
C ARG A 61 -15.85 10.37 11.11
N LYS A 62 -15.91 10.64 9.81
CA LYS A 62 -15.81 9.63 8.76
C LYS A 62 -15.18 10.18 7.49
N VAL A 63 -14.63 9.28 6.69
CA VAL A 63 -14.16 9.61 5.34
C VAL A 63 -15.38 9.95 4.47
N VAL A 64 -15.34 11.12 3.86
CA VAL A 64 -16.44 11.67 3.04
C VAL A 64 -16.09 11.77 1.55
N ALA A 65 -14.81 11.65 1.21
CA ALA A 65 -14.33 11.50 -0.16
C ALA A 65 -12.97 10.80 -0.16
N VAL A 66 -12.65 10.13 -1.27
CA VAL A 66 -11.31 9.61 -1.54
C VAL A 66 -10.81 10.22 -2.85
N ILE A 67 -9.73 10.98 -2.79
CA ILE A 67 -9.16 11.70 -3.93
C ILE A 67 -7.76 11.17 -4.20
N ALA A 68 -7.50 10.72 -5.42
CA ALA A 68 -6.18 10.29 -5.87
C ALA A 68 -5.46 11.43 -6.58
N TYR A 69 -4.16 11.55 -6.37
CA TYR A 69 -3.29 12.49 -7.07
C TYR A 69 -1.95 11.84 -7.40
N GLY A 70 -1.49 12.06 -8.62
CA GLY A 70 -0.24 11.55 -9.14
C GLY A 70 0.63 12.66 -9.72
N TRP A 71 1.91 12.70 -9.34
CA TRP A 71 2.82 13.78 -9.75
C TRP A 71 3.77 13.40 -10.90
N ALA A 72 3.72 12.16 -11.39
CA ALA A 72 4.54 11.75 -12.52
C ALA A 72 4.04 12.30 -13.86
N SER A 73 4.92 12.28 -14.86
CA SER A 73 4.59 12.76 -16.20
C SER A 73 3.63 11.80 -16.91
N ARG A 74 2.91 12.31 -17.92
CA ARG A 74 2.07 11.48 -18.79
C ARG A 74 2.86 10.31 -19.39
N LYS A 75 4.08 10.58 -19.87
CA LYS A 75 4.98 9.57 -20.41
C LYS A 75 5.28 8.46 -19.40
N TYR A 76 5.63 8.85 -18.16
CA TYR A 76 5.89 7.90 -17.09
C TYR A 76 4.67 6.99 -16.85
N TYR A 77 3.47 7.57 -16.77
CA TYR A 77 2.27 6.78 -16.53
C TYR A 77 1.88 5.88 -17.71
N GLY A 78 2.10 6.31 -18.96
CA GLY A 78 1.90 5.44 -20.13
C GLY A 78 2.86 4.24 -20.13
N GLU A 79 4.13 4.46 -19.77
CA GLU A 79 5.12 3.39 -19.61
C GLU A 79 4.78 2.46 -18.44
N TRP A 80 4.37 3.04 -17.30
CA TRP A 80 4.03 2.30 -16.07
C TRP A 80 2.75 1.46 -16.23
N LEU A 81 1.74 1.96 -16.94
CA LEU A 81 0.53 1.18 -17.28
C LEU A 81 0.80 0.06 -18.29
N GLY A 82 1.83 0.21 -19.12
CA GLY A 82 2.11 -0.68 -20.25
C GLY A 82 1.24 -0.43 -21.48
N PHE A 83 0.40 0.62 -21.47
CA PHE A 83 -0.41 1.06 -22.62
C PHE A 83 -0.68 2.58 -22.54
N ASP A 84 -0.86 3.22 -23.70
CA ASP A 84 -1.10 4.66 -23.80
C ASP A 84 -2.60 4.96 -24.01
N ASP A 85 -3.36 4.93 -22.92
CA ASP A 85 -4.73 5.47 -22.89
C ASP A 85 -4.72 6.88 -22.26
N PRO A 86 -5.02 7.94 -23.05
CA PRO A 86 -5.07 9.30 -22.55
C PRO A 86 -5.99 9.52 -21.34
N ASN A 87 -7.13 8.84 -21.27
CA ASN A 87 -8.10 9.04 -20.20
C ASN A 87 -7.61 8.38 -18.91
N ALA A 88 -7.16 7.12 -19.00
CA ALA A 88 -6.57 6.43 -17.86
C ALA A 88 -5.38 7.19 -17.28
N ILE A 89 -4.48 7.71 -18.14
CA ILE A 89 -3.33 8.48 -17.67
C ILE A 89 -3.76 9.78 -16.99
N ALA A 90 -4.78 10.47 -17.51
CA ALA A 90 -5.30 11.69 -16.88
C ALA A 90 -5.88 11.41 -15.48
N GLU A 91 -6.57 10.29 -15.29
CA GLU A 91 -7.06 9.86 -13.96
C GLU A 91 -5.91 9.47 -13.01
N LEU A 92 -4.82 8.88 -13.53
CA LEU A 92 -3.63 8.61 -12.73
C LEU A 92 -2.95 9.88 -12.23
N GLN A 93 -2.82 10.90 -13.09
CA GLN A 93 -2.29 12.20 -12.71
C GLN A 93 -3.21 12.92 -11.72
N GLY A 94 -4.52 12.90 -11.98
CA GLY A 94 -5.49 13.59 -11.15
C GLY A 94 -5.18 15.10 -10.97
N PRO A 95 -5.70 15.74 -9.91
CA PRO A 95 -6.49 15.15 -8.83
C PRO A 95 -7.82 14.58 -9.36
N ALA A 96 -8.21 13.38 -8.93
CA ALA A 96 -9.43 12.72 -9.37
C ALA A 96 -10.11 11.98 -8.21
N LEU A 97 -11.45 11.87 -8.25
CA LEU A 97 -12.16 11.01 -7.30
C LEU A 97 -11.78 9.55 -7.57
N ASN A 98 -11.39 8.83 -6.53
CA ASN A 98 -11.21 7.38 -6.66
C ASN A 98 -12.59 6.72 -6.70
N THR A 99 -13.07 6.41 -7.91
CA THR A 99 -14.42 5.88 -8.17
C THR A 99 -14.65 4.49 -7.56
N THR A 100 -13.58 3.76 -7.26
CA THR A 100 -13.64 2.46 -6.59
C THR A 100 -13.86 2.57 -5.08
N SER A 101 -13.75 3.77 -4.51
CA SER A 101 -14.03 4.06 -3.10
C SER A 101 -15.39 4.73 -2.89
N HIS A 102 -15.91 4.65 -1.68
CA HIS A 102 -17.12 5.38 -1.30
C HIS A 102 -16.91 6.90 -1.43
N GLN A 103 -17.84 7.57 -2.12
CA GLN A 103 -17.88 9.03 -2.26
C GLN A 103 -19.19 9.56 -1.69
N SER A 104 -19.13 10.59 -0.85
CA SER A 104 -20.32 11.31 -0.41
C SER A 104 -20.74 12.37 -1.44
N ARG A 105 -21.94 12.95 -1.24
CA ARG A 105 -22.39 14.13 -2.00
C ARG A 105 -21.47 15.34 -1.91
N LEU A 106 -20.56 15.40 -0.93
CA LEU A 106 -19.58 16.47 -0.77
C LEU A 106 -18.35 16.31 -1.67
N ALA A 107 -18.14 15.11 -2.24
CA ALA A 107 -16.91 14.76 -2.95
C ALA A 107 -16.55 15.71 -4.11
N PRO A 108 -17.50 16.17 -4.96
CA PRO A 108 -17.16 17.12 -6.03
C PRO A 108 -16.59 18.45 -5.51
N ALA A 109 -17.17 19.00 -4.45
CA ALA A 109 -16.69 20.25 -3.85
C ALA A 109 -15.37 20.05 -3.10
N LEU A 110 -15.18 18.91 -2.43
CA LEU A 110 -13.91 18.56 -1.80
C LEU A 110 -12.78 18.37 -2.83
N LEU A 111 -13.09 17.79 -4.00
CA LEU A 111 -12.13 17.67 -5.10
C LEU A 111 -11.64 19.04 -5.57
N GLN A 112 -12.54 20.02 -5.70
CA GLN A 112 -12.15 21.39 -6.07
C GLN A 112 -11.23 22.01 -5.01
N MET A 113 -11.57 21.88 -3.73
CA MET A 113 -10.73 22.37 -2.63
C MET A 113 -9.34 21.72 -2.62
N VAL A 114 -9.26 20.40 -2.79
CA VAL A 114 -7.98 19.67 -2.84
C VAL A 114 -7.17 20.05 -4.07
N THR A 115 -7.82 20.28 -5.21
CA THR A 115 -7.16 20.77 -6.42
C THR A 115 -6.48 22.11 -6.20
N GLU A 116 -7.15 23.05 -5.51
CA GLU A 116 -6.54 24.34 -5.16
C GLU A 116 -5.37 24.18 -4.19
N ILE A 117 -5.49 23.31 -3.18
CA ILE A 117 -4.41 23.01 -2.24
C ILE A 117 -3.17 22.44 -2.96
N LEU A 118 -3.38 21.57 -3.95
CA LEU A 118 -2.31 20.92 -4.71
C LEU A 118 -1.55 21.86 -5.67
N LYS A 119 -2.00 23.11 -5.83
CA LYS A 119 -1.21 24.15 -6.52
C LYS A 119 0.01 24.60 -5.70
N ASP A 120 0.00 24.37 -4.39
CA ASP A 120 1.16 24.65 -3.53
C ASP A 120 2.27 23.62 -3.76
N LYS A 121 3.32 24.04 -4.47
CA LYS A 121 4.49 23.21 -4.75
C LYS A 121 5.16 22.67 -3.48
N ARG A 122 5.17 23.44 -2.38
CA ARG A 122 5.76 22.98 -1.11
C ARG A 122 4.96 21.84 -0.50
N TYR A 123 3.63 21.86 -0.67
CA TYR A 123 2.79 20.76 -0.26
C TYR A 123 3.03 19.53 -1.13
N VAL A 124 3.09 19.70 -2.47
CA VAL A 124 3.38 18.60 -3.40
C VAL A 124 4.74 17.96 -3.11
N ASP A 125 5.77 18.75 -2.83
CA ASP A 125 7.11 18.22 -2.51
C ASP A 125 7.12 17.49 -1.17
N ARG A 126 6.30 17.90 -0.20
CA ARG A 126 6.09 17.15 1.05
C ARG A 126 5.44 15.79 0.80
N LEU A 127 4.43 15.71 -0.08
CA LEU A 127 3.79 14.44 -0.46
C LEU A 127 4.77 13.47 -1.12
N LYS A 128 5.67 13.99 -1.98
CA LYS A 128 6.72 13.18 -2.60
C LYS A 128 7.71 12.64 -1.56
N ARG A 129 8.09 13.47 -0.57
CA ARG A 129 8.95 13.05 0.53
C ARG A 129 8.30 11.93 1.35
N HIS A 130 7.04 12.10 1.75
CA HIS A 130 6.28 11.07 2.46
C HIS A 130 6.19 9.77 1.67
N TYR A 131 5.91 9.86 0.37
CA TYR A 131 5.90 8.71 -0.52
C TYR A 131 7.24 7.96 -0.53
N ALA A 132 8.35 8.68 -0.69
CA ALA A 132 9.68 8.07 -0.70
C ALA A 132 9.99 7.35 0.63
N MET A 133 9.74 8.01 1.76
CA MET A 133 9.91 7.42 3.10
C MET A 133 9.03 6.18 3.28
N PHE A 134 7.78 6.24 2.82
CA PHE A 134 6.87 5.11 2.87
C PHE A 134 7.39 3.92 2.06
N LYS A 135 7.84 4.17 0.83
CA LYS A 135 8.39 3.14 -0.05
C LYS A 135 9.67 2.50 0.51
N GLU A 136 10.52 3.26 1.18
CA GLU A 136 11.71 2.72 1.87
C GLU A 136 11.32 1.73 2.97
N VAL A 137 10.32 2.03 3.79
CA VAL A 137 9.84 1.11 4.85
C VAL A 137 9.22 -0.14 4.26
N ILE A 138 8.36 -0.01 3.24
CA ILE A 138 7.73 -1.16 2.58
C ILE A 138 8.79 -2.09 1.97
N ALA A 139 9.82 -1.54 1.31
CA ALA A 139 10.92 -2.35 0.77
C ALA A 139 11.69 -3.08 1.89
N ALA A 140 12.02 -2.39 2.97
CA ALA A 140 12.71 -2.99 4.12
C ALA A 140 11.89 -4.09 4.81
N GLU A 141 10.58 -3.91 4.93
CA GLU A 141 9.66 -4.93 5.47
C GLU A 141 9.63 -6.17 4.57
N ALA A 142 9.52 -5.99 3.25
CA ALA A 142 9.55 -7.09 2.29
C ALA A 142 10.88 -7.87 2.31
N ASP A 143 12.01 -7.17 2.40
CA ASP A 143 13.33 -7.79 2.54
C ASP A 143 13.44 -8.58 3.85
N ALA A 144 12.94 -8.03 4.96
CA ALA A 144 12.95 -8.71 6.25
C ALA A 144 12.05 -9.96 6.26
N GLU A 145 10.89 -9.91 5.59
CA GLU A 145 10.01 -11.06 5.40
C GLU A 145 10.67 -12.14 4.54
N ALA A 146 11.30 -11.75 3.42
CA ALA A 146 12.03 -12.67 2.56
C ALA A 146 13.21 -13.34 3.29
N ALA A 147 13.92 -12.60 4.15
CA ALA A 147 14.98 -13.12 4.99
C ALA A 147 14.47 -14.09 6.07
N GLN A 148 13.31 -13.80 6.68
CA GLN A 148 12.67 -14.68 7.66
C GLN A 148 12.07 -15.95 7.01
N GLY A 149 11.55 -15.85 5.78
CA GLY A 149 11.15 -16.97 4.94
C GLY A 149 12.33 -17.83 4.46
N ARG A 150 13.53 -17.25 4.40
CA ARG A 150 14.82 -17.94 4.21
C ARG A 150 15.45 -18.32 5.55
N ARG A 151 14.70 -18.86 6.51
CA ARG A 151 15.34 -19.74 7.49
C ARG A 151 15.92 -20.93 6.72
N PRO A 152 17.22 -21.25 6.79
CA PRO A 152 17.67 -22.53 6.28
C PRO A 152 16.82 -23.58 6.97
N ALA A 153 16.22 -24.48 6.21
CA ALA A 153 15.75 -25.73 6.78
C ALA A 153 16.99 -26.34 7.45
N GLY A 154 17.12 -26.15 8.77
CA GLY A 154 18.08 -26.90 9.55
C GLY A 154 17.85 -28.37 9.23
N PRO A 155 18.90 -29.21 9.21
CA PRO A 155 18.74 -30.62 8.87
C PRO A 155 17.58 -31.18 9.69
N MET A 156 16.48 -31.58 9.01
CA MET A 156 15.37 -32.22 9.69
C MET A 156 15.97 -33.34 10.54
N PRO A 157 15.55 -33.51 11.80
CA PRO A 157 16.01 -34.64 12.59
C PRO A 157 15.74 -35.89 11.75
N ALA A 158 16.80 -36.62 11.40
CA ALA A 158 16.68 -37.84 10.62
C ALA A 158 15.72 -38.75 11.38
N GLN A 159 14.47 -38.83 10.92
CA GLN A 159 13.48 -39.69 11.56
C GLN A 159 14.03 -41.10 11.49
N SER A 160 14.33 -41.67 12.66
CA SER A 160 14.80 -43.04 12.76
C SER A 160 13.69 -43.94 12.22
N ILE A 161 13.90 -44.52 11.03
CA ILE A 161 12.94 -45.45 10.44
C ILE A 161 12.73 -46.60 11.44
N ALA A 162 11.49 -46.77 11.89
CA ALA A 162 11.15 -47.85 12.82
C ALA A 162 11.55 -49.21 12.21
N ARG A 163 12.26 -50.04 12.98
CA ARG A 163 12.83 -51.33 12.52
C ARG A 163 11.81 -52.26 11.83
N ASN A 164 10.53 -52.15 12.19
CA ASN A 164 9.46 -52.99 11.64
C ASN A 164 8.67 -52.33 10.48
N ALA A 165 8.93 -51.07 10.13
CA ALA A 165 8.25 -50.39 9.03
C ALA A 165 8.63 -50.99 7.67
N PRO A 166 7.78 -50.84 6.62
CA PRO A 166 8.15 -51.19 5.25
C PRO A 166 9.45 -50.50 4.82
N CYS A 167 10.33 -51.24 4.13
CA CYS A 167 11.63 -50.71 3.74
C CYS A 167 11.48 -49.72 2.57
N PRO A 168 12.07 -48.51 2.66
CA PRO A 168 11.89 -47.47 1.64
C PRO A 168 12.54 -47.79 0.28
N CYS A 169 13.35 -48.85 0.17
CA CYS A 169 13.93 -49.28 -1.10
C CYS A 169 12.94 -50.03 -2.03
N GLY A 170 11.68 -50.16 -1.63
CA GLY A 170 10.64 -50.82 -2.45
C GLY A 170 10.69 -52.34 -2.47
N SER A 171 11.54 -52.98 -1.64
CA SER A 171 11.69 -54.44 -1.63
C SER A 171 10.49 -55.22 -1.05
N GLY A 172 9.49 -54.54 -0.48
CA GLY A 172 8.35 -55.14 0.21
C GLY A 172 8.69 -55.76 1.58
N LYS A 173 9.96 -55.75 2.02
CA LYS A 173 10.40 -56.30 3.31
C LYS A 173 10.35 -55.25 4.43
N LYS A 174 10.27 -55.69 5.70
CA LYS A 174 10.45 -54.80 6.86
C LYS A 174 11.88 -54.28 6.94
N TYR A 175 12.08 -53.03 7.39
CA TYR A 175 13.37 -52.32 7.38
C TYR A 175 14.52 -53.13 8.01
N LYS A 176 14.30 -53.76 9.17
CA LYS A 176 15.29 -54.62 9.87
C LYS A 176 15.74 -55.85 9.09
N TYR A 177 14.99 -56.29 8.09
CA TYR A 177 15.30 -57.44 7.25
C TYR A 177 15.82 -57.05 5.85
N CYS A 178 16.02 -55.75 5.61
CA CYS A 178 16.52 -55.22 4.34
C CYS A 178 17.61 -54.16 4.62
N CYS A 179 17.39 -52.89 4.31
CA CYS A 179 18.40 -51.83 4.46
C CYS A 179 18.90 -51.63 5.90
N GLY A 180 18.12 -52.03 6.91
CA GLY A 180 18.49 -51.97 8.33
C GLY A 180 19.08 -53.28 8.89
N ARG A 181 19.50 -54.24 8.06
CA ARG A 181 20.02 -55.54 8.49
C ARG A 181 21.48 -55.47 8.99
N SER A 182 22.22 -54.43 8.62
CA SER A 182 23.65 -54.24 8.94
C SER A 182 23.91 -53.15 10.00
N ARG A 183 22.89 -52.79 10.79
CA ARG A 183 23.00 -51.91 11.96
C ARG A 183 22.56 -52.63 13.22
#